data_AF-A0A9D4K2X3-F1
#
_entry.id   AF-A0A9D4K2X3-F1
#
_cell.length_a   1.000
_cell.length_b   1.000
_cell.length_c   1.000
_cell.angle_alpha   90.00
_cell.angle_beta   90.00
_cell.angle_gamma   90.00
#
_symmetry.space_group_name_H-M   'P 1'
#
loop_
_entity.id
_entity.type
_entity.pdbx_description
1 polymer ?
#
loop_
_entity_poly.entity_id
_entity_poly.type
_entity_poly.pdbx_seq_one_letter_code
_entity_poly.pdbx_strand_id
1 'polypeptide(L)'
;MGPEKKFEILAFPCNQFGNQEPGTNEEIQQFVSEVYRVHFPVFAKVDVIGETAHEAWKFLSSSFGVTPNWNFWKYLVDEDGLVVNAWGPKTPVEDIFHEIKEAVGRIGFQKPQNMRRRTEL
;
A
#
# COMPACT_ATOMS: atom_id res chain seq x y z
N MET A 1 8.10 -4.84 24.49
CA MET A 1 7.74 -4.96 23.06
C MET A 1 9.05 -4.93 22.28
N GLY A 2 9.39 -6.01 21.56
CA GLY A 2 10.72 -6.24 20.99
C GLY A 2 10.94 -5.63 19.59
N PRO A 3 12.19 -5.66 19.07
CA PRO A 3 12.68 -4.90 17.91
C PRO A 3 12.29 -5.44 16.50
N GLU A 4 11.15 -6.11 16.31
CA GLU A 4 10.99 -7.02 15.15
C GLU A 4 9.90 -6.71 14.09
N LYS A 5 9.17 -5.59 14.13
CA LYS A 5 8.26 -5.24 13.02
C LYS A 5 8.82 -4.14 12.14
N LYS A 6 9.65 -4.52 11.15
CA LYS A 6 10.19 -3.61 10.12
C LYS A 6 9.31 -3.47 8.87
N PHE A 7 8.18 -4.18 8.83
CA PHE A 7 7.25 -4.18 7.71
C PHE A 7 5.85 -4.53 8.20
N GLU A 8 4.83 -3.87 7.64
CA GLU A 8 3.42 -4.12 7.94
C GLU A 8 2.59 -4.03 6.66
N ILE A 9 1.57 -4.89 6.57
CA ILE A 9 0.57 -4.86 5.50
C ILE A 9 -0.65 -4.14 6.04
N LEU A 10 -1.22 -3.22 5.26
CA LEU A 10 -2.46 -2.52 5.57
C LEU A 10 -3.46 -2.81 4.44
N ALA A 11 -4.57 -3.45 4.76
CA ALA A 11 -5.59 -3.83 3.78
C ALA A 11 -6.80 -2.89 3.83
N PHE A 12 -7.21 -2.37 2.68
CA PHE A 12 -8.33 -1.44 2.53
C PHE A 12 -9.35 -2.03 1.56
N PRO A 13 -10.50 -2.52 2.06
CA PRO A 13 -11.60 -2.97 1.22
C PRO A 13 -12.13 -1.83 0.34
N CYS A 14 -12.56 -2.16 -0.88
CA CYS A 14 -13.10 -1.19 -1.84
C CYS A 14 -14.10 -1.87 -2.79
N ASN A 15 -15.23 -1.24 -3.04
CA ASN A 15 -16.29 -1.79 -3.89
C ASN A 15 -16.36 -1.18 -5.30
N GLN A 16 -15.45 -0.26 -5.64
CA GLN A 16 -15.50 0.49 -6.91
C GLN A 16 -15.15 -0.37 -8.14
N PHE A 17 -14.60 -1.59 -7.94
CA PHE A 17 -14.20 -2.48 -9.02
C PHE A 17 -15.10 -3.72 -9.09
N GLY A 18 -16.04 -3.70 -10.03
CA GLY A 18 -16.92 -4.83 -10.32
C GLY A 18 -17.86 -5.24 -9.18
N ASN A 19 -18.07 -4.37 -8.20
CA ASN A 19 -18.86 -4.64 -6.99
C ASN A 19 -18.42 -5.92 -6.24
N GLN A 20 -17.11 -6.18 -6.19
CA GLN A 20 -16.55 -7.40 -5.59
C GLN A 20 -16.43 -7.32 -4.06
N GLU A 21 -16.81 -6.21 -3.43
CA GLU A 21 -16.79 -6.00 -1.98
C GLU A 21 -18.09 -5.31 -1.47
N PRO A 22 -19.27 -5.93 -1.73
CA PRO A 22 -20.56 -5.28 -1.51
C PRO A 22 -20.96 -5.18 -0.03
N GLY A 23 -20.37 -6.02 0.83
CA GLY A 23 -20.69 -6.11 2.25
C GLY A 23 -20.39 -4.84 3.06
N THR A 24 -20.94 -4.79 4.26
CA THR A 24 -20.63 -3.80 5.30
C THR A 24 -19.24 -4.03 5.88
N ASN A 25 -18.70 -3.04 6.60
CA ASN A 25 -17.37 -3.17 7.23
C ASN A 25 -17.32 -4.36 8.20
N GLU A 26 -18.41 -4.59 8.94
CA GLU A 26 -18.56 -5.67 9.89
C GLU A 26 -18.57 -7.04 9.20
N GLU A 27 -19.33 -7.18 8.11
CA GLU A 27 -19.39 -8.41 7.32
C GLU A 27 -18.03 -8.74 6.68
N ILE A 28 -17.33 -7.73 6.14
CA ILE A 28 -16.00 -7.90 5.56
C ILE A 28 -14.99 -8.33 6.62
N GLN A 29 -14.98 -7.66 7.78
CA GLN A 29 -14.07 -7.99 8.88
C GLN A 29 -14.30 -9.43 9.37
N GLN A 30 -15.57 -9.83 9.52
CA GLN A 30 -15.93 -11.18 9.90
C GLN A 30 -15.46 -12.20 8.84
N PHE A 31 -15.80 -11.97 7.57
CA PHE A 31 -15.42 -12.85 6.47
C PHE A 31 -13.90 -13.05 6.38
N VAL A 32 -13.13 -11.95 6.40
CA VAL A 32 -11.68 -12.01 6.24
C VAL A 32 -11.00 -12.70 7.44
N SER A 33 -11.49 -12.47 8.65
CA SER A 33 -10.94 -13.13 9.85
C SER A 33 -11.27 -14.63 9.92
N GLU A 34 -12.49 -15.03 9.57
CA GLU A 34 -12.94 -16.42 9.62
C GLU A 34 -12.34 -17.26 8.48
N VAL A 35 -12.36 -16.74 7.26
CA VAL A 35 -12.00 -17.47 6.05
C VAL A 35 -10.50 -17.44 5.79
N TYR A 36 -9.90 -16.25 5.83
CA TYR A 36 -8.49 -16.06 5.44
C TYR A 36 -7.54 -16.01 6.62
N ARG A 37 -8.05 -15.85 7.85
CA ARG A 37 -7.26 -15.83 9.10
C ARG A 37 -6.07 -14.87 9.00
N VAL A 38 -6.28 -13.71 8.37
CA VAL A 38 -5.22 -12.72 8.19
C VAL A 38 -4.76 -12.18 9.55
N HIS A 39 -3.46 -11.89 9.65
CA HIS A 39 -2.84 -11.36 10.87
C HIS A 39 -2.46 -9.88 10.75
N PHE A 40 -2.81 -9.24 9.65
CA PHE A 40 -2.57 -7.83 9.40
C PHE A 40 -3.86 -7.00 9.51
N PRO A 41 -3.76 -5.69 9.80
CA PRO A 41 -4.92 -4.81 9.86
C PRO A 41 -5.73 -4.77 8.55
N VAL A 42 -7.03 -4.96 8.67
CA VAL A 42 -8.03 -4.67 7.63
C VAL A 42 -8.83 -3.48 8.12
N PHE A 43 -8.88 -2.42 7.32
CA PHE A 43 -9.55 -1.17 7.67
C PHE A 43 -11.00 -1.15 7.16
N ALA A 44 -11.72 -0.09 7.52
CA ALA A 44 -13.02 0.20 6.92
C ALA A 44 -12.90 0.38 5.40
N LYS A 45 -14.00 0.10 4.70
CA LYS A 45 -14.11 0.27 3.25
C LYS A 45 -13.90 1.73 2.87
N VAL A 46 -13.12 1.95 1.82
CA VAL A 46 -12.81 3.28 1.28
C VAL A 46 -12.92 3.28 -0.23
N ASP A 47 -13.27 4.45 -0.78
CA ASP A 47 -13.06 4.71 -2.19
C ASP A 47 -11.58 5.04 -2.44
N VAL A 48 -11.06 4.53 -3.56
CA VAL A 48 -9.65 4.63 -3.94
C VAL A 48 -9.45 5.36 -5.28
N ILE A 49 -10.53 5.57 -6.02
CA ILE A 49 -10.56 6.35 -7.27
C ILE A 49 -11.66 7.40 -7.28
N GLY A 50 -11.51 8.40 -8.15
CA GLY A 50 -12.49 9.46 -8.35
C GLY A 50 -12.45 10.55 -7.28
N GLU A 51 -13.45 11.43 -7.30
CA GLU A 51 -13.55 12.58 -6.39
C GLU A 51 -13.72 12.16 -4.92
N THR A 52 -14.40 11.03 -4.71
CA THR A 52 -14.69 10.43 -3.41
C THR A 52 -13.52 9.63 -2.84
N ALA A 53 -12.42 9.46 -3.60
CA ALA A 53 -11.26 8.74 -3.13
C ALA A 53 -10.75 9.31 -1.80
N HIS A 54 -10.41 8.43 -0.87
CA HIS A 54 -9.82 8.82 0.40
C HIS A 54 -8.48 9.55 0.16
N GLU A 55 -8.16 10.57 0.96
CA GLU A 55 -6.98 11.43 0.75
C GLU A 55 -5.66 10.65 0.73
N ALA A 56 -5.54 9.59 1.54
CA ALA A 56 -4.40 8.67 1.48
C ALA A 56 -4.24 8.03 0.09
N TRP A 57 -5.33 7.60 -0.56
CA TRP A 57 -5.27 7.00 -1.90
C TRP A 57 -5.00 8.02 -3.00
N LYS A 58 -5.48 9.26 -2.84
CA LYS A 58 -5.08 10.39 -3.71
C LYS A 58 -3.59 10.66 -3.60
N PHE A 59 -3.04 10.67 -2.38
CA PHE A 59 -1.59 10.83 -2.14
C PHE A 59 -0.78 9.69 -2.77
N LEU A 60 -1.18 8.43 -2.55
CA LEU A 60 -0.47 7.27 -3.11
C LEU A 60 -0.43 7.34 -4.65
N SER A 61 -1.60 7.59 -5.25
CA SER A 61 -1.72 7.61 -6.71
C SER A 61 -0.96 8.77 -7.34
N SER A 62 -1.02 9.96 -6.74
CA SER A 62 -0.28 11.13 -7.24
C SER A 62 1.23 11.03 -7.02
N SER A 63 1.68 10.47 -5.90
CA SER A 63 3.11 10.33 -5.57
C SER A 63 3.83 9.38 -6.53
N PHE A 64 3.18 8.28 -6.92
CA PHE A 64 3.77 7.31 -7.84
C PHE A 64 3.36 7.53 -9.31
N GLY A 65 2.30 8.33 -9.55
CA GLY A 65 1.79 8.61 -10.90
C GLY A 65 0.95 7.48 -11.50
N VAL A 66 0.39 6.60 -10.67
CA VAL A 66 -0.43 5.46 -11.10
C VAL A 66 -1.68 5.39 -10.24
N THR A 67 -2.84 5.17 -10.87
CA THR A 67 -4.12 5.06 -10.17
C THR A 67 -4.63 3.62 -10.26
N PRO A 68 -5.20 3.04 -9.19
CA PRO A 68 -5.79 1.71 -9.25
C PRO A 68 -6.87 1.60 -10.33
N ASN A 69 -6.80 0.54 -11.12
CA ASN A 69 -7.79 0.24 -12.17
C ASN A 69 -8.56 -1.07 -11.93
N TRP A 70 -8.25 -1.77 -10.84
CA TRP A 70 -8.88 -3.03 -10.42
C TRP A 70 -8.60 -3.30 -8.93
N ASN A 71 -9.09 -4.42 -8.41
CA ASN A 71 -8.76 -4.89 -7.07
C ASN A 71 -7.27 -5.29 -6.93
N PHE A 72 -6.77 -5.37 -5.70
CA PHE A 72 -5.42 -5.85 -5.36
C PHE A 72 -4.26 -5.01 -5.93
N TRP A 73 -4.41 -3.70 -6.05
CA TRP A 73 -3.26 -2.79 -6.17
C TRP A 73 -2.48 -2.71 -4.87
N LYS A 74 -1.16 -2.53 -4.97
CA LYS A 74 -0.23 -2.56 -3.84
C LYS A 74 0.71 -1.37 -3.95
N TYR A 75 0.88 -0.61 -2.87
CA TYR A 75 1.86 0.46 -2.76
C TYR A 75 2.84 0.11 -1.64
N LEU A 76 4.14 0.29 -1.88
CA LEU A 76 5.15 0.22 -0.85
C LEU A 76 5.50 1.64 -0.41
N VAL A 77 5.34 1.87 0.89
CA VAL A 77 5.64 3.14 1.56
C VAL A 77 6.79 2.89 2.53
N ASP A 78 7.81 3.74 2.50
CA ASP A 78 8.94 3.66 3.44
C ASP A 78 8.62 4.33 4.79
N GLU A 79 9.56 4.26 5.74
CA GLU A 79 9.40 4.83 7.08
C GLU A 79 9.28 6.36 7.11
N ASP A 80 9.76 7.04 6.05
CA ASP A 80 9.62 8.49 5.86
C ASP A 80 8.25 8.87 5.26
N GLY A 81 7.41 7.87 4.94
CA GLY A 81 6.11 8.07 4.29
C GLY A 81 6.20 8.25 2.77
N LEU A 82 7.35 7.96 2.14
CA LEU A 82 7.54 8.08 0.71
C LEU A 82 7.06 6.81 0.00
N VAL A 83 6.31 7.00 -1.10
CA VAL A 83 5.90 5.89 -1.96
C VAL A 83 7.10 5.47 -2.82
N VAL A 84 7.66 4.30 -2.55
CA VAL A 84 8.88 3.81 -3.21
C VAL A 84 8.61 2.84 -4.35
N ASN A 85 7.46 2.16 -4.34
CA ASN A 85 7.00 1.35 -5.47
C ASN A 85 5.48 1.14 -5.47
N ALA A 86 4.92 0.74 -6.61
CA ALA A 86 3.55 0.27 -6.72
C ALA A 86 3.42 -0.86 -7.75
N TRP A 87 2.54 -1.83 -7.46
CA TRP A 87 2.30 -2.99 -8.32
C TRP A 87 0.81 -3.21 -8.55
N GLY A 88 0.50 -3.62 -9.78
CA GLY A 88 -0.85 -3.99 -10.18
C GLY A 88 -1.27 -5.38 -9.70
N PRO A 89 -2.52 -5.80 -9.99
CA PRO A 89 -3.07 -7.08 -9.55
C PRO A 89 -2.30 -8.30 -10.05
N LYS A 90 -1.67 -8.19 -11.23
CA LYS A 90 -1.03 -9.32 -11.93
C LYS A 90 0.41 -9.57 -11.48
N THR A 91 0.99 -8.69 -10.65
CA THR A 91 2.34 -8.90 -10.15
C THR A 91 2.34 -10.01 -9.10
N PRO A 92 3.16 -11.07 -9.29
CA PRO A 92 3.34 -12.13 -8.31
C PRO A 92 3.83 -11.59 -6.96
N VAL A 93 3.40 -12.20 -5.86
CA VAL A 93 3.79 -11.76 -4.51
C VAL A 93 5.26 -12.07 -4.24
N GLU A 94 5.81 -13.10 -4.89
CA GLU A 94 7.21 -13.51 -4.80
C GLU A 94 8.14 -12.40 -5.25
N ASP A 95 7.82 -11.74 -6.37
CA ASP A 95 8.57 -10.61 -6.92
C ASP A 95 8.57 -9.43 -5.93
N ILE A 96 7.40 -9.13 -5.36
CA ILE A 96 7.21 -8.05 -4.40
C ILE A 96 7.98 -8.33 -3.09
N PHE A 97 8.01 -9.58 -2.64
CA PHE A 97 8.69 -9.98 -1.41
C PHE A 97 10.20 -9.74 -1.49
N HIS A 98 10.81 -9.98 -2.66
CA HIS A 98 12.23 -9.65 -2.88
C HIS A 98 12.49 -8.15 -2.71
N GLU A 99 11.64 -7.31 -3.30
CA GLU A 99 11.79 -5.85 -3.19
C GLU A 99 11.57 -5.34 -1.75
N ILE A 100 10.57 -5.87 -1.03
CA ILE A 100 10.34 -5.54 0.38
C ILE A 100 11.55 -5.90 1.24
N LYS A 101 12.14 -7.09 1.02
CA LYS A 101 13.34 -7.52 1.76
C LYS A 101 14.50 -6.56 1.57
N GLU A 102 14.71 -6.07 0.35
CA GLU A 102 15.72 -5.06 0.08
C GLU A 102 15.41 -3.74 0.78
N ALA A 103 14.16 -3.26 0.69
CA ALA A 103 13.74 -2.02 1.34
C ALA A 103 13.96 -2.08 2.86
N VAL A 104 13.53 -3.17 3.51
CA VAL A 104 13.71 -3.42 4.94
C VAL A 104 15.19 -3.57 5.33
N GLY A 105 16.00 -4.22 4.48
CA GLY A 105 17.44 -4.38 4.70
C GLY A 105 18.21 -3.06 4.64
N ARG A 106 17.74 -2.10 3.84
CA ARG A 106 18.32 -0.75 3.71
C ARG A 106 18.03 0.17 4.90
N ILE A 107 17.07 -0.15 5.77
CA ILE A 107 16.75 0.63 7.00
C ILE A 107 17.96 0.71 7.97
N GLY A 108 19.06 0.00 7.71
CA GLY A 108 20.35 0.13 8.42
C GLY A 108 21.47 0.90 7.70
N PHE A 109 21.26 1.39 6.48
CA PHE A 109 22.25 2.13 5.69
C PHE A 109 21.62 3.41 5.11
N GLN A 110 21.99 4.56 5.68
CA GLN A 110 21.56 5.88 5.19
C GLN A 110 21.83 6.10 3.70
N LYS A 111 20.85 6.72 3.02
CA LYS A 111 20.84 7.10 1.60
C LYS A 111 22.09 7.91 1.20
N PRO A 112 22.68 7.71 0.00
CA PRO A 112 23.58 8.68 -0.59
C PRO A 112 22.83 10.00 -0.87
N GLN A 113 23.33 11.08 -0.29
CA GLN A 113 22.95 12.46 -0.60
C GLN A 113 23.00 12.70 -2.11
N ASN A 114 21.87 13.04 -2.73
CA ASN A 114 21.84 13.76 -4.02
C ASN A 114 20.51 14.52 -4.17
N MET A 115 20.31 15.53 -3.31
CA MET A 115 19.41 16.63 -3.61
C MET A 115 20.12 17.53 -4.61
N ARG A 116 19.67 17.50 -5.88
CA ARG A 116 20.17 18.36 -6.96
C ARG A 116 20.04 19.82 -6.53
N ARG A 117 21.18 20.53 -6.44
CA ARG A 117 21.19 22.00 -6.39
C ARG A 117 20.55 22.50 -7.69
N ARG A 118 19.40 23.17 -7.59
CA ARG A 118 18.98 24.13 -8.61
C ARG A 118 19.92 25.32 -8.51
N THR A 119 20.83 25.45 -9.45
CA THR A 119 21.51 26.72 -9.72
C THR A 119 20.49 27.66 -10.33
N GLU A 120 20.25 28.78 -9.65
CA GLU A 120 19.64 29.97 -10.23
C GLU A 120 20.60 30.56 -11.28
N LEU A 121 20.07 30.82 -12.47
CA LEU A 121 20.50 31.86 -13.41
C LEU A 121 19.24 32.42 -14.09
#